data_AF-A0A397VQC8-F1
#
_entry.id   AF-A0A397VQC8-F1
#
_cell.length_a   1.000
_cell.length_b   1.000
_cell.length_c   1.000
_cell.angle_alpha   90.00
_cell.angle_beta   90.00
_cell.angle_gamma   90.00
#
_symmetry.space_group_name_H-M   'P 1'
#
loop_
_entity.id
_entity.type
_entity.pdbx_description
1 polymer ?
#
loop_
_entity_poly.entity_id
_entity_poly.type
_entity_poly.pdbx_seq_one_letter_code
_entity_poly.pdbx_strand_id
1 'polypeptide(L)'
;MNLRKKIVSKHLCPNESIISITNLPRLGCQVQCLVPQHELFGSKLKSLFLPDEAMSPKAINDAIYGRRGSKVAINIPIFHDKKSPNLFPECEDALPDHIYMDSLVLVQVAVVFKQPFKPMALTAATPIWRGYLSDMDCSWLALVASNDERTVQKKNGFGRVDELLARHVSYLFIRDPLFVVEDALDQDDESSSDHFEVDENMITAYKRDALNSEKFWFRKNIFANYDGAEDKFEQMTINEIVNGDGKEFPGMIVIMFHYLESINIDIETRYHLGNYLEFICMRASGKIQTTATWVRNFVRSHPNYNHDSIVSQEINYDLIKMLDKIQKGEVKVPELLGEFKIQFN
;
A
#
# COMPACT_ATOMS: atom_id res chain seq x y z
N MET A 1 0.44 13.15 15.51
CA MET A 1 -0.77 12.69 14.78
C MET A 1 -2.05 12.86 15.59
N ASN A 2 -2.07 12.55 16.89
CA ASN A 2 -3.25 12.71 17.76
C ASN A 2 -3.88 14.11 17.74
N LEU A 3 -3.06 15.17 17.71
CA LEU A 3 -3.57 16.55 17.59
C LEU A 3 -4.44 16.77 16.35
N ARG A 4 -4.06 16.20 15.19
CA ARG A 4 -4.86 16.30 13.96
C ARG A 4 -6.21 15.60 14.12
N LYS A 5 -6.21 14.38 14.68
CA LYS A 5 -7.45 13.65 14.99
C LYS A 5 -8.35 14.44 15.94
N LYS A 6 -7.77 15.02 17.01
CA LYS A 6 -8.49 15.88 17.96
C LYS A 6 -9.11 17.11 17.29
N ILE A 7 -8.37 17.77 16.41
CA ILE A 7 -8.87 18.94 15.67
C ILE A 7 -10.03 18.53 14.76
N VAL A 8 -9.84 17.50 13.93
CA VAL A 8 -10.91 17.05 13.01
C VAL A 8 -12.15 16.60 13.78
N SER A 9 -11.99 15.87 14.89
CA SER A 9 -13.11 15.37 15.69
C SER A 9 -14.01 16.48 16.24
N LYS A 10 -13.51 17.71 16.39
CA LYS A 10 -14.33 18.88 16.81
C LYS A 10 -15.28 19.37 15.72
N HIS A 11 -15.05 18.98 14.46
CA HIS A 11 -15.84 19.39 13.30
C HIS A 11 -16.75 18.27 12.77
N LEU A 12 -16.69 17.08 13.36
CA LEU A 12 -17.51 15.93 12.97
C LEU A 12 -18.89 15.98 13.63
N CYS A 13 -19.91 15.50 12.93
CA CYS A 13 -21.22 15.25 13.52
C CYS A 13 -21.16 14.09 14.55
N PRO A 14 -22.11 13.96 15.48
CA PRO A 14 -22.10 12.91 16.52
C PRO A 14 -22.05 11.47 16.00
N ASN A 15 -22.50 11.24 14.77
CA ASN A 15 -22.53 9.95 14.09
C ASN A 15 -21.36 9.75 13.10
N GLU A 16 -20.39 10.67 13.08
CA GLU A 16 -19.22 10.61 12.20
C GLU A 16 -17.96 10.27 12.99
N SER A 17 -17.06 9.52 12.37
CA SER A 17 -15.73 9.24 12.93
C SER A 17 -14.66 9.34 11.84
N ILE A 18 -13.49 9.84 12.24
CA ILE A 18 -12.30 9.79 11.40
C ILE A 18 -11.58 8.48 11.63
N ILE A 19 -11.40 7.70 10.56
CA ILE A 19 -10.75 6.39 10.62
C ILE A 19 -9.49 6.40 9.75
N SER A 20 -8.39 5.90 10.28
CA SER A 20 -7.11 5.76 9.56
C SER A 20 -7.06 4.44 8.80
N ILE A 21 -7.70 4.40 7.63
CA ILE A 21 -7.69 3.26 6.70
C ILE A 21 -7.07 3.67 5.37
N THR A 22 -6.39 2.74 4.71
CA THR A 22 -5.72 3.01 3.44
C THR A 22 -6.72 3.17 2.29
N ASN A 23 -7.79 2.37 2.29
CA ASN A 23 -8.89 2.48 1.34
C ASN A 23 -10.24 2.14 2.00
N LEU A 24 -11.33 2.67 1.42
CA LEU A 24 -12.69 2.33 1.84
C LEU A 24 -13.09 0.98 1.21
N PRO A 25 -13.38 -0.08 2.01
CA PRO A 25 -13.56 -1.43 1.48
C PRO A 25 -14.68 -1.56 0.44
N ARG A 26 -15.78 -0.80 0.61
CA ARG A 26 -16.93 -0.79 -0.30
C ARG A 26 -17.01 0.47 -1.17
N LEU A 27 -15.90 1.18 -1.39
CA LEU A 27 -15.87 2.33 -2.30
C LEU A 27 -16.21 1.88 -3.73
N GLY A 28 -17.19 2.53 -4.36
CA GLY A 28 -17.67 2.18 -5.70
C GLY A 28 -18.73 1.07 -5.73
N CYS A 29 -19.24 0.63 -4.59
CA CYS A 29 -20.40 -0.26 -4.52
C CYS A 29 -21.71 0.52 -4.75
N GLN A 30 -22.72 -0.14 -5.33
CA GLN A 30 -24.02 0.46 -5.68
C GLN A 30 -24.82 1.08 -4.52
N VAL A 31 -24.43 0.83 -3.26
CA VAL A 31 -25.14 1.30 -2.06
C VAL A 31 -24.17 2.00 -1.11
N GLN A 32 -24.46 3.27 -0.81
CA GLN A 32 -23.91 4.05 0.33
C GLN A 32 -22.37 4.27 0.38
N CYS A 33 -21.74 4.76 -0.70
CA CYS A 33 -20.36 5.23 -0.59
C CYS A 33 -20.22 6.67 -0.09
N LEU A 34 -21.22 7.53 -0.35
CA LEU A 34 -21.25 8.93 0.04
C LEU A 34 -22.60 9.29 0.66
N VAL A 35 -22.59 10.30 1.53
CA VAL A 35 -23.78 10.91 2.12
C VAL A 35 -23.69 12.44 1.91
N PRO A 36 -24.63 13.05 1.17
CA PRO A 36 -25.73 12.42 0.44
C PRO A 36 -25.26 11.55 -0.73
N GLN A 37 -26.18 10.78 -1.31
CA GLN A 37 -25.90 10.02 -2.53
C GLN A 37 -25.89 10.97 -3.73
N HIS A 38 -24.97 10.72 -4.66
CA HIS A 38 -24.78 11.51 -5.89
C HIS A 38 -24.90 10.62 -7.12
N GLU A 39 -25.19 11.24 -8.27
CA GLU A 39 -25.32 10.53 -9.54
C GLU A 39 -23.96 10.03 -10.04
N LEU A 40 -23.96 8.83 -10.60
CA LEU A 40 -22.80 8.24 -11.25
C LEU A 40 -22.65 8.82 -12.66
N PHE A 41 -21.52 8.54 -13.31
CA PHE A 41 -21.22 9.05 -14.66
C PHE A 41 -21.19 10.58 -14.75
N GLY A 42 -20.65 11.24 -13.73
CA GLY A 42 -20.39 12.67 -13.75
C GLY A 42 -19.45 13.08 -14.90
N SER A 43 -19.44 14.37 -15.22
CA SER A 43 -18.69 14.90 -16.37
C SER A 43 -17.17 14.83 -16.18
N LYS A 44 -16.71 14.76 -14.93
CA LYS A 44 -15.27 14.72 -14.58
C LYS A 44 -14.75 13.29 -14.55
N LEU A 45 -15.22 12.47 -13.60
CA LEU A 45 -14.77 11.07 -13.46
C LEU A 45 -15.24 10.20 -14.61
N LYS A 46 -16.46 10.42 -15.12
CA LYS A 46 -17.14 9.53 -16.07
C LYS A 46 -17.17 8.07 -15.60
N SER A 47 -17.11 7.88 -14.28
CA SER A 47 -16.94 6.57 -13.65
C SER A 47 -18.28 5.84 -13.55
N LEU A 48 -18.23 4.53 -13.79
CA LEU A 48 -19.35 3.61 -13.60
C LEU A 48 -19.70 3.45 -12.11
N PHE A 49 -18.75 3.74 -11.22
CA PHE A 49 -18.81 3.35 -9.81
C PHE A 49 -18.73 4.53 -8.85
N LEU A 50 -18.11 5.64 -9.25
CA LEU A 50 -17.90 6.80 -8.40
C LEU A 50 -18.51 8.08 -8.98
N PRO A 51 -19.24 8.86 -8.15
CA PRO A 51 -19.71 10.19 -8.53
C PRO A 51 -18.57 11.22 -8.44
N ASP A 52 -18.69 12.33 -9.14
CA ASP A 52 -17.66 13.39 -9.18
C ASP A 52 -17.38 13.99 -7.79
N GLU A 53 -18.35 13.95 -6.89
CA GLU A 53 -18.26 14.43 -5.51
C GLU A 53 -17.35 13.59 -4.61
N ALA A 54 -16.98 12.38 -5.04
CA ALA A 54 -15.92 11.63 -4.38
C ALA A 54 -14.55 12.31 -4.56
N MET A 55 -14.38 13.19 -5.55
CA MET A 55 -13.09 13.80 -5.87
C MET A 55 -12.72 14.91 -4.89
N SER A 56 -11.41 15.00 -4.60
CA SER A 56 -10.85 16.23 -4.08
C SER A 56 -10.96 17.35 -5.12
N PRO A 57 -11.14 18.62 -4.71
CA PRO A 57 -11.08 19.77 -5.62
C PRO A 57 -9.79 19.87 -6.44
N LYS A 58 -8.70 19.22 -6.01
CA LYS A 58 -7.39 19.20 -6.69
C LYS A 58 -7.14 17.92 -7.51
N ALA A 59 -8.15 17.08 -7.71
CA ALA A 59 -7.98 15.85 -8.47
C ALA A 59 -7.65 16.13 -9.94
N ILE A 60 -6.80 15.29 -10.53
CA ILE A 60 -6.23 15.47 -11.88
C ILE A 60 -6.84 14.51 -12.92
N ASN A 61 -7.98 13.90 -12.60
CA ASN A 61 -8.56 12.81 -13.39
C ASN A 61 -8.95 13.27 -14.80
N ASP A 62 -9.45 14.50 -14.96
CA ASP A 62 -9.75 15.09 -16.26
C ASP A 62 -8.50 15.22 -17.14
N ALA A 63 -7.36 15.58 -16.53
CA ALA A 63 -6.08 15.69 -17.24
C ALA A 63 -5.56 14.32 -17.66
N ILE A 64 -5.68 13.31 -16.79
CA ILE A 64 -5.32 11.91 -17.12
C ILE A 64 -6.20 11.42 -18.26
N TYR A 65 -7.52 11.60 -18.17
CA TYR A 65 -8.46 11.20 -19.21
C TYR A 65 -8.15 11.88 -20.55
N GLY A 66 -7.89 13.19 -20.53
CA GLY A 66 -7.54 13.97 -21.72
C GLY A 66 -6.26 13.49 -22.41
N ARG A 67 -5.27 13.03 -21.64
CA ARG A 67 -3.99 12.50 -22.18
C ARG A 67 -4.10 11.05 -22.65
N ARG A 68 -4.79 10.22 -21.87
CA ARG A 68 -4.99 8.80 -22.14
C ARG A 68 -5.95 8.56 -23.32
N GLY A 69 -6.92 9.45 -23.50
CA GLY A 69 -8.00 9.33 -24.49
C GLY A 69 -9.08 8.31 -24.12
N SER A 70 -9.02 7.73 -22.92
CA SER A 70 -9.96 6.73 -22.39
C SER A 70 -9.95 6.76 -20.86
N LYS A 71 -10.87 6.03 -20.22
CA LYS A 71 -10.83 5.85 -18.75
C LYS A 71 -9.63 5.02 -18.34
N VAL A 72 -9.19 5.19 -17.10
CA VAL A 72 -8.25 4.26 -16.49
C VAL A 72 -8.96 2.91 -16.30
N ALA A 73 -8.18 1.84 -16.31
CA ALA A 73 -8.66 0.48 -16.10
C ALA A 73 -7.79 -0.14 -15.02
N ILE A 74 -8.40 -0.40 -13.87
CA ILE A 74 -7.73 -0.96 -12.71
C ILE A 74 -8.32 -2.35 -12.51
N ASN A 75 -7.49 -3.38 -12.71
CA ASN A 75 -7.91 -4.77 -12.58
C ASN A 75 -7.14 -5.38 -11.41
N ILE A 76 -7.84 -5.67 -10.31
CA ILE A 76 -7.25 -6.27 -9.10
C ILE A 76 -7.70 -7.73 -9.03
N PRO A 77 -6.81 -8.73 -8.92
CA PRO A 77 -7.22 -10.13 -8.88
C PRO A 77 -8.11 -10.39 -7.66
N ILE A 78 -9.22 -11.10 -7.89
CA ILE A 78 -10.13 -11.48 -6.81
C ILE A 78 -9.50 -12.60 -5.97
N PHE A 79 -9.76 -12.58 -4.67
CA PHE A 79 -9.48 -13.74 -3.83
C PHE A 79 -10.44 -14.87 -4.18
N HIS A 80 -9.94 -16.05 -4.51
CA HIS A 80 -10.77 -17.23 -4.75
C HIS A 80 -10.97 -18.04 -3.45
N ASP A 81 -12.14 -17.87 -2.83
CA ASP A 81 -12.67 -18.72 -1.76
C ASP A 81 -13.62 -19.77 -2.35
N LYS A 82 -14.21 -20.63 -1.51
CA LYS A 82 -14.97 -21.83 -1.90
C LYS A 82 -16.14 -21.57 -2.85
N LYS A 83 -16.77 -20.39 -2.78
CA LYS A 83 -17.96 -19.99 -3.53
C LYS A 83 -17.77 -18.65 -4.24
N SER A 84 -16.52 -18.25 -4.51
CA SER A 84 -16.27 -16.98 -5.16
C SER A 84 -16.98 -16.90 -6.51
N PRO A 85 -17.58 -15.75 -6.85
CA PRO A 85 -18.17 -15.56 -8.15
C PRO A 85 -17.06 -15.57 -9.20
N ASN A 86 -17.36 -16.15 -10.35
CA ASN A 86 -16.58 -15.88 -11.55
C ASN A 86 -16.92 -14.45 -11.99
N LEU A 87 -15.98 -13.53 -11.83
CA LEU A 87 -16.18 -12.17 -12.30
C LEU A 87 -15.97 -12.14 -13.81
N PHE A 88 -17.06 -11.96 -14.54
CA PHE A 88 -17.02 -11.76 -15.99
C PHE A 88 -16.79 -10.29 -16.31
N PRO A 89 -16.12 -9.97 -17.43
CA PRO A 89 -15.91 -8.59 -17.85
C PRO A 89 -17.23 -7.82 -17.95
N GLU A 90 -17.40 -6.82 -17.07
CA GLU A 90 -18.53 -5.89 -17.11
C GLU A 90 -18.38 -4.89 -18.27
N CYS A 91 -17.17 -4.71 -18.77
CA CYS A 91 -16.80 -3.88 -19.91
C CYS A 91 -15.58 -4.46 -20.64
N GLU A 92 -15.22 -3.90 -21.80
CA GLU A 92 -14.10 -4.35 -22.64
C GLU A 92 -12.74 -4.33 -21.92
N ASP A 93 -12.53 -3.36 -21.01
CA ASP A 93 -11.28 -3.20 -20.28
C ASP A 93 -11.15 -4.09 -19.02
N ALA A 94 -12.24 -4.75 -18.62
CA ALA A 94 -12.26 -5.60 -17.44
C ALA A 94 -11.66 -6.97 -17.76
N LEU A 95 -10.75 -7.45 -16.90
CA LEU A 95 -10.19 -8.79 -17.03
C LEU A 95 -11.08 -9.81 -16.31
N PRO A 96 -11.23 -11.04 -16.85
CA PRO A 96 -11.87 -12.14 -16.12
C PRO A 96 -11.19 -12.37 -14.77
N ASP A 97 -11.97 -12.69 -13.74
CA ASP A 97 -11.49 -12.92 -12.36
C ASP A 97 -10.74 -11.75 -11.73
N HIS A 98 -11.02 -10.52 -12.21
CA HIS A 98 -10.52 -9.30 -11.60
C HIS A 98 -11.66 -8.39 -11.15
N ILE A 99 -11.46 -7.78 -9.98
CA ILE A 99 -12.25 -6.66 -9.50
C ILE A 99 -11.86 -5.45 -10.35
N TYR A 100 -12.78 -5.06 -11.24
CA TYR A 100 -12.59 -3.91 -12.13
C TYR A 100 -12.90 -2.59 -11.41
N MET A 101 -12.10 -1.56 -11.63
CA MET A 101 -12.43 -0.19 -11.24
C MET A 101 -11.97 0.76 -12.36
N ASP A 102 -12.75 1.79 -12.63
CA ASP A 102 -12.45 2.80 -13.67
C ASP A 102 -12.09 4.17 -13.09
N SER A 103 -12.00 4.25 -11.78
CA SER A 103 -11.56 5.40 -11.00
C SER A 103 -11.07 4.92 -9.64
N LEU A 104 -10.17 5.68 -9.03
CA LEU A 104 -9.71 5.44 -7.68
C LEU A 104 -9.57 6.76 -6.94
N VAL A 105 -10.18 6.83 -5.76
CA VAL A 105 -9.99 7.94 -4.82
C VAL A 105 -9.37 7.34 -3.56
N LEU A 106 -8.04 7.49 -3.42
CA LEU A 106 -7.33 7.11 -2.20
C LEU A 106 -6.97 8.36 -1.41
N VAL A 107 -7.12 8.26 -0.09
CA VAL A 107 -6.58 9.23 0.85
C VAL A 107 -5.21 8.70 1.28
N GLN A 108 -4.15 9.00 0.52
CA GLN A 108 -2.79 8.65 0.93
C GLN A 108 -1.92 9.86 1.20
N VAL A 109 -1.14 9.75 2.29
CA VAL A 109 0.10 10.49 2.49
C VAL A 109 1.21 9.59 1.96
N ALA A 110 1.75 9.91 0.78
CA ALA A 110 2.91 9.18 0.25
C ALA A 110 4.18 9.66 0.98
N VAL A 111 4.89 8.74 1.63
CA VAL A 111 6.29 8.93 2.04
C VAL A 111 7.14 8.24 0.98
N VAL A 112 7.85 9.03 0.16
CA VAL A 112 8.74 8.49 -0.87
C VAL A 112 10.07 8.14 -0.20
N PHE A 113 10.34 6.85 -0.02
CA PHE A 113 11.68 6.36 0.31
C PHE A 113 12.48 6.27 -0.99
N LYS A 114 13.66 6.91 -1.02
CA LYS A 114 14.65 6.78 -2.12
C LYS A 114 15.50 5.51 -2.02
N GLN A 115 15.24 4.65 -1.03
CA GLN A 115 15.97 3.41 -0.81
C GLN A 115 15.29 2.26 -1.58
N PRO A 116 16.05 1.23 -2.03
CA PRO A 116 15.52 0.11 -2.82
C PRO A 116 14.45 -0.73 -2.09
N PHE A 117 14.36 -0.57 -0.76
CA PHE A 117 13.38 -1.24 0.07
C PHE A 117 12.19 -0.34 0.38
N LYS A 118 11.06 -0.60 -0.29
CA LYS A 118 9.75 -0.10 0.15
C LYS A 118 9.08 -1.19 0.99
N PRO A 119 8.85 -0.98 2.30
CA PRO A 119 8.27 -1.98 3.19
C PRO A 119 6.75 -2.13 2.99
N MET A 120 6.30 -2.27 1.74
CA MET A 120 4.88 -2.38 1.40
C MET A 120 4.27 -3.66 1.98
N ALA A 121 5.01 -4.78 1.93
CA ALA A 121 4.59 -6.03 2.56
C ALA A 121 4.43 -5.89 4.09
N LEU A 122 5.37 -5.19 4.75
CA LEU A 122 5.33 -4.92 6.20
C LEU A 122 4.14 -4.04 6.61
N THR A 123 3.73 -3.13 5.73
CA THR A 123 2.68 -2.13 5.99
C THR A 123 1.36 -2.45 5.28
N ALA A 124 1.21 -3.69 4.79
CA ALA A 124 0.07 -4.11 3.99
C ALA A 124 -1.26 -3.91 4.75
N ALA A 125 -2.22 -3.27 4.08
CA ALA A 125 -3.45 -2.79 4.72
C ALA A 125 -4.67 -2.70 3.79
N THR A 126 -4.61 -3.20 2.54
CA THR A 126 -5.69 -3.07 1.55
C THR A 126 -6.09 -4.40 0.90
N PRO A 127 -6.77 -5.28 1.65
CA PRO A 127 -7.20 -6.59 1.16
C PRO A 127 -8.59 -6.58 0.51
N ILE A 128 -9.29 -5.45 0.48
CA ILE A 128 -10.66 -5.34 -0.02
C ILE A 128 -10.74 -4.21 -1.03
N TRP A 129 -11.38 -4.45 -2.18
CA TRP A 129 -11.62 -3.48 -3.24
C TRP A 129 -13.05 -3.63 -3.75
N ARG A 130 -13.78 -2.52 -3.92
CA ARG A 130 -15.14 -2.49 -4.49
C ARG A 130 -16.09 -3.54 -3.87
N GLY A 131 -15.94 -3.81 -2.58
CA GLY A 131 -16.74 -4.80 -1.85
C GLY A 131 -16.33 -6.26 -2.04
N TYR A 132 -15.12 -6.54 -2.56
CA TYR A 132 -14.59 -7.88 -2.74
C TYR A 132 -13.23 -8.04 -2.06
N LEU A 133 -12.97 -9.21 -1.48
CA LEU A 133 -11.62 -9.60 -1.08
C LEU A 133 -10.74 -9.76 -2.32
N SER A 134 -9.58 -9.12 -2.36
CA SER A 134 -8.55 -9.28 -3.41
C SER A 134 -7.51 -10.32 -3.04
N ASP A 135 -6.83 -10.90 -4.02
CA ASP A 135 -5.65 -11.76 -3.84
C ASP A 135 -4.34 -10.95 -3.70
N MET A 136 -4.47 -9.72 -3.21
CA MET A 136 -3.40 -8.76 -2.95
C MET A 136 -3.69 -8.00 -1.65
N ASP A 137 -2.64 -7.54 -0.98
CA ASP A 137 -2.74 -6.86 0.32
C ASP A 137 -2.29 -5.39 0.31
N CYS A 138 -1.79 -4.88 -0.83
CA CYS A 138 -1.24 -3.53 -0.99
C CYS A 138 -1.93 -2.72 -2.11
N SER A 139 -1.89 -1.39 -1.99
CA SER A 139 -2.65 -0.47 -2.85
C SER A 139 -1.89 0.10 -4.04
N TRP A 140 -0.59 -0.17 -4.13
CA TRP A 140 0.26 0.54 -5.09
C TRP A 140 -0.04 0.18 -6.54
N LEU A 141 -0.37 -1.09 -6.86
CA LEU A 141 -0.80 -1.44 -8.23
C LEU A 141 -2.05 -0.65 -8.64
N ALA A 142 -3.02 -0.52 -7.74
CA ALA A 142 -4.22 0.26 -7.98
C ALA A 142 -3.89 1.76 -8.19
N LEU A 143 -2.96 2.31 -7.41
CA LEU A 143 -2.49 3.70 -7.54
C LEU A 143 -1.75 3.95 -8.86
N VAL A 144 -0.89 3.04 -9.29
CA VAL A 144 -0.20 3.15 -10.58
C VAL A 144 -1.22 3.10 -11.71
N ALA A 145 -2.13 2.12 -11.69
CA ALA A 145 -3.16 1.98 -12.70
C ALA A 145 -4.12 3.19 -12.74
N SER A 146 -4.45 3.78 -11.60
CA SER A 146 -5.35 4.95 -11.54
C SER A 146 -4.74 6.24 -12.07
N ASN A 147 -3.41 6.30 -12.21
CA ASN A 147 -2.69 7.46 -12.73
C ASN A 147 -2.04 7.19 -14.10
N ASP A 148 -2.39 6.08 -14.75
CA ASP A 148 -1.81 5.68 -16.03
C ASP A 148 -2.32 6.53 -17.19
N GLU A 149 -1.56 7.55 -17.58
CA GLU A 149 -1.85 8.45 -18.71
C GLU A 149 -1.47 7.88 -20.10
N ARG A 150 -0.95 6.65 -20.19
CA ARG A 150 -0.50 6.07 -21.49
C ARG A 150 -1.67 5.80 -22.43
N THR A 151 -1.57 6.24 -23.68
CA THR A 151 -2.56 5.94 -24.73
C THR A 151 -2.61 4.45 -25.07
N VAL A 152 -3.78 3.95 -25.47
CA VAL A 152 -4.02 2.51 -25.75
C VAL A 152 -3.04 1.94 -26.80
N GLN A 153 -2.66 2.74 -27.81
CA GLN A 153 -1.70 2.33 -28.84
C GLN A 153 -0.30 1.99 -28.30
N LYS A 154 0.12 2.59 -27.17
CA LYS A 154 1.45 2.36 -26.58
C LYS A 154 1.53 1.10 -25.71
N LYS A 155 0.42 0.38 -25.51
CA LYS A 155 0.40 -0.84 -24.67
C LYS A 155 0.89 -2.10 -25.38
N ASN A 156 0.89 -2.13 -26.72
CA ASN A 156 1.11 -3.37 -27.51
C ASN A 156 2.54 -3.54 -28.07
N GLY A 157 3.52 -2.75 -27.62
CA GLY A 157 4.91 -2.83 -28.10
C GLY A 157 5.88 -3.28 -27.03
N PHE A 158 6.09 -4.59 -26.87
CA PHE A 158 7.26 -5.11 -26.15
C PHE A 158 8.46 -5.16 -27.10
N GLY A 159 9.53 -4.42 -26.79
CA GLY A 159 10.86 -4.64 -27.35
C GLY A 159 11.53 -3.50 -28.13
N ARG A 160 10.90 -2.33 -28.31
CA ARG A 160 11.58 -1.12 -28.80
C ARG A 160 11.06 0.07 -28.01
N VAL A 161 11.94 0.81 -27.35
CA VAL A 161 11.57 2.07 -26.67
C VAL A 161 11.12 3.04 -27.76
N ASP A 162 9.81 3.24 -27.87
CA ASP A 162 9.18 4.18 -28.80
C ASP A 162 9.58 5.63 -28.46
N GLU A 163 9.66 6.51 -29.47
CA GLU A 163 10.10 7.91 -29.35
C GLU A 163 9.32 8.68 -28.28
N LEU A 164 8.05 8.33 -28.05
CA LEU A 164 7.25 8.91 -26.98
C LEU A 164 7.51 8.32 -25.59
N LEU A 165 7.96 7.06 -25.47
CA LEU A 165 8.49 6.51 -24.22
C LEU A 165 9.87 7.11 -23.92
N ALA A 166 10.73 7.26 -24.94
CA ALA A 166 11.98 8.00 -24.83
C ALA A 166 11.72 9.45 -24.37
N ARG A 167 10.69 10.13 -24.90
CA ARG A 167 10.28 11.47 -24.47
C ARG A 167 9.64 11.51 -23.08
N HIS A 168 8.94 10.47 -22.64
CA HIS A 168 8.38 10.36 -21.29
C HIS A 168 9.48 10.11 -20.25
N VAL A 169 10.45 9.25 -20.55
CA VAL A 169 11.67 9.07 -19.76
C VAL A 169 12.48 10.37 -19.75
N SER A 170 12.64 11.05 -20.89
CA SER A 170 13.23 12.41 -20.96
C SER A 170 12.50 13.41 -20.04
N TYR A 171 11.18 13.25 -19.88
CA TYR A 171 10.35 14.10 -19.01
C TYR A 171 10.51 13.80 -17.50
N LEU A 172 11.02 12.62 -17.14
CA LEU A 172 11.47 12.30 -15.78
C LEU A 172 12.80 13.01 -15.47
N PHE A 173 13.64 13.23 -16.48
CA PHE A 173 14.96 13.87 -16.38
C PHE A 173 14.98 15.40 -16.56
N ILE A 174 13.86 16.05 -16.92
CA ILE A 174 13.75 17.53 -16.92
C ILE A 174 13.38 18.12 -15.54
N ARG A 175 13.26 17.29 -14.50
CA ARG A 175 13.15 17.81 -13.13
C ARG A 175 14.52 17.83 -12.50
N ASP A 176 14.91 18.98 -11.97
CA ASP A 176 16.11 19.06 -11.16
C ASP A 176 15.99 18.07 -9.99
N PRO A 177 16.95 17.15 -9.82
CA PRO A 177 16.94 16.23 -8.70
C PRO A 177 17.02 17.05 -7.40
N LEU A 178 15.90 17.09 -6.66
CA LEU A 178 15.76 17.90 -5.43
C LEU A 178 16.71 17.49 -4.29
N PHE A 179 17.38 16.34 -4.43
CA PHE A 179 18.51 15.93 -3.60
C PHE A 179 19.29 14.85 -4.36
N VAL A 180 20.52 15.15 -4.74
CA VAL A 180 21.48 14.23 -5.35
C VAL A 180 22.45 13.81 -4.27
N VAL A 181 22.65 12.51 -4.08
CA VAL A 181 23.79 11.99 -3.32
C VAL A 181 24.92 11.83 -4.33
N GLU A 182 26.07 12.46 -4.07
CA GLU A 182 27.20 12.53 -5.01
C GLU A 182 27.62 11.15 -5.53
N ASP A 183 27.55 10.12 -4.68
CA ASP A 183 27.95 8.75 -5.00
C ASP A 183 26.94 7.96 -5.86
N ALA A 184 25.76 8.53 -6.13
CA ALA A 184 24.73 7.92 -6.99
C ALA A 184 24.61 8.65 -8.35
N LEU A 185 25.55 9.54 -8.67
CA LEU A 185 25.58 10.27 -9.95
C LEU A 185 26.15 9.44 -11.09
N ASP A 186 27.20 8.67 -10.82
CA ASP A 186 27.90 7.86 -11.81
C ASP A 186 27.66 6.38 -11.52
N GLN A 187 26.58 5.85 -12.09
CA GLN A 187 26.37 4.39 -12.17
C GLN A 187 26.67 3.94 -13.60
N ASP A 188 27.33 2.80 -13.73
CA ASP A 188 27.56 2.17 -15.02
C ASP A 188 26.34 1.33 -15.40
N ASP A 189 25.55 1.82 -16.36
CA ASP A 189 24.32 1.18 -16.83
C ASP A 189 24.52 -0.22 -17.40
N GLU A 190 25.76 -0.62 -17.75
CA GLU A 190 26.07 -1.99 -18.20
C GLU A 190 26.36 -2.96 -17.06
N SER A 191 26.68 -2.47 -15.85
CA SER A 191 27.02 -3.29 -14.67
C SER A 191 26.08 -3.09 -13.47
N SER A 192 25.30 -2.02 -13.44
CA SER A 192 24.33 -1.72 -12.39
C SER A 192 22.98 -2.39 -12.70
N SER A 193 22.57 -3.32 -11.83
CA SER A 193 21.25 -3.97 -11.92
C SER A 193 20.20 -3.32 -11.02
N ASP A 194 20.60 -2.47 -10.05
CA ASP A 194 19.79 -1.90 -8.95
C ASP A 194 18.36 -1.47 -9.28
N HIS A 195 18.11 -0.99 -10.49
CA HIS A 195 16.79 -0.59 -10.95
C HIS A 195 15.83 -1.78 -11.19
N PHE A 196 16.34 -2.94 -11.63
CA PHE A 196 15.55 -4.14 -11.93
C PHE A 196 15.10 -4.88 -10.66
N GLU A 197 15.97 -5.03 -9.65
CA GLU A 197 15.58 -5.68 -8.39
C GLU A 197 14.47 -4.93 -7.67
N VAL A 198 14.46 -3.60 -7.77
CA VAL A 198 13.41 -2.76 -7.19
C VAL A 198 12.06 -3.04 -7.85
N ASP A 199 12.00 -3.18 -9.18
CA ASP A 199 10.76 -3.49 -9.88
C ASP A 199 10.23 -4.89 -9.53
N GLU A 200 11.11 -5.90 -9.43
CA GLU A 200 10.74 -7.24 -8.98
C GLU A 200 10.22 -7.24 -7.53
N ASN A 201 10.88 -6.51 -6.64
CA ASN A 201 10.43 -6.35 -5.25
C ASN A 201 9.05 -5.71 -5.18
N MET A 202 8.77 -4.72 -6.03
CA MET A 202 7.47 -4.07 -6.09
C MET A 202 6.38 -5.05 -6.50
N ILE A 203 6.60 -5.87 -7.54
CA ILE A 203 5.67 -6.92 -7.97
C ILE A 203 5.43 -7.93 -6.86
N THR A 204 6.51 -8.39 -6.22
CA THR A 204 6.49 -9.38 -5.15
C THR A 204 5.69 -8.89 -3.93
N ALA A 205 5.86 -7.62 -3.56
CA ALA A 205 5.20 -7.03 -2.41
C ALA A 205 3.66 -6.94 -2.52
N TYR A 206 3.08 -7.04 -3.73
CA TYR A 206 1.63 -7.02 -3.89
C TYR A 206 0.96 -8.33 -3.52
N LYS A 207 1.69 -9.44 -3.63
CA LYS A 207 1.14 -10.78 -3.42
C LYS A 207 0.52 -10.86 -2.02
N ARG A 208 -0.61 -11.55 -1.93
CA ARG A 208 -1.24 -11.81 -0.64
C ARG A 208 -0.24 -12.48 0.30
N ASP A 209 -0.18 -11.98 1.52
CA ASP A 209 0.69 -12.48 2.58
C ASP A 209 2.19 -12.46 2.23
N ALA A 210 2.62 -11.53 1.36
CA ALA A 210 4.02 -11.42 0.93
C ALA A 210 5.00 -11.20 2.09
N LEU A 211 4.54 -10.62 3.20
CA LEU A 211 5.32 -10.48 4.43
C LEU A 211 5.90 -11.82 4.92
N ASN A 212 5.09 -12.88 4.87
CA ASN A 212 5.40 -14.18 5.45
C ASN A 212 5.83 -15.22 4.39
N SER A 213 5.46 -15.01 3.13
CA SER A 213 5.59 -16.03 2.08
C SER A 213 6.66 -15.72 1.02
N GLU A 214 7.11 -14.46 0.93
CA GLU A 214 7.96 -14.01 -0.17
C GLU A 214 9.34 -13.56 0.32
N LYS A 215 10.27 -13.49 -0.64
CA LYS A 215 11.60 -12.94 -0.45
C LYS A 215 11.80 -11.74 -1.35
N PHE A 216 12.62 -10.81 -0.88
CA PHE A 216 12.90 -9.54 -1.53
C PHE A 216 14.40 -9.43 -1.74
N TRP A 217 14.79 -8.92 -2.90
CA TRP A 217 16.17 -8.52 -3.15
C TRP A 217 16.56 -7.40 -2.19
N PHE A 218 17.60 -7.64 -1.41
CA PHE A 218 18.11 -6.68 -0.43
C PHE A 218 19.63 -6.73 -0.39
N ARG A 219 20.26 -5.60 -0.08
CA ARG A 219 21.72 -5.47 0.00
C ARG A 219 22.26 -6.30 1.17
N LYS A 220 23.16 -7.21 0.87
CA LYS A 220 23.83 -8.06 1.85
C LYS A 220 24.79 -7.27 2.74
N ASN A 221 25.54 -6.34 2.13
CA ASN A 221 26.41 -5.42 2.87
C ASN A 221 25.85 -4.00 2.87
N ILE A 222 25.11 -3.66 3.91
CA ILE A 222 24.55 -2.31 4.12
C ILE A 222 25.61 -1.26 4.50
N PHE A 223 26.87 -1.65 4.70
CA PHE A 223 28.02 -0.77 4.92
C PHE A 223 28.92 -0.62 3.69
N ALA A 224 28.53 -1.18 2.54
CA ALA A 224 29.35 -1.20 1.31
C ALA A 224 29.90 0.18 0.92
N ASN A 225 29.10 1.25 1.07
CA ASN A 225 29.51 2.63 0.78
C ASN A 225 30.63 3.16 1.70
N TYR A 226 30.79 2.60 2.90
CA TYR A 226 31.85 3.00 3.84
C TYR A 226 33.12 2.19 3.63
N ASP A 227 32.99 0.93 3.23
CA ASP A 227 34.09 -0.02 3.19
C ASP A 227 34.69 -0.17 1.78
N GLY A 228 34.09 0.48 0.77
CA GLY A 228 34.48 0.36 -0.64
C GLY A 228 34.23 -1.05 -1.21
N ALA A 229 33.39 -1.84 -0.54
CA ALA A 229 33.07 -3.20 -0.94
C ALA A 229 32.02 -3.21 -2.05
N GLU A 230 32.08 -4.23 -2.91
CA GLU A 230 31.09 -4.46 -3.96
C GLU A 230 29.69 -4.66 -3.35
N ASP A 231 28.71 -3.92 -3.86
CA ASP A 231 27.33 -4.03 -3.40
C ASP A 231 26.69 -5.30 -3.97
N LYS A 232 26.32 -6.23 -3.08
CA LYS A 232 25.74 -7.52 -3.46
C LYS A 232 24.33 -7.61 -2.93
N PHE A 233 23.40 -7.93 -3.82
CA PHE A 233 22.00 -8.19 -3.46
C PHE A 233 21.77 -9.69 -3.30
N GLU A 234 20.93 -10.04 -2.32
CA GLU A 234 20.43 -11.39 -2.16
C GLU A 234 18.96 -11.38 -1.75
N GLN A 235 18.27 -12.50 -1.99
CA GLN A 235 16.87 -12.65 -1.63
C GLN A 235 16.72 -12.98 -0.14
N MET A 236 16.10 -12.06 0.59
CA MET A 236 15.83 -12.16 2.02
C MET A 236 14.33 -12.00 2.32
N THR A 237 13.83 -12.71 3.32
CA THR A 237 12.51 -12.45 3.89
C THR A 237 12.49 -11.10 4.60
N ILE A 238 11.30 -10.50 4.79
CA ILE A 238 11.17 -9.27 5.58
C ILE A 238 11.69 -9.48 7.01
N ASN A 239 11.49 -10.66 7.59
CA ASN A 239 12.02 -11.00 8.91
C ASN A 239 13.55 -10.90 8.94
N GLU A 240 14.24 -11.47 7.95
CA GLU A 240 15.70 -11.41 7.86
C GLU A 240 16.18 -9.96 7.65
N ILE A 241 15.53 -9.19 6.77
CA ILE A 241 15.88 -7.78 6.53
C ILE A 241 15.74 -6.94 7.80
N VAL A 242 14.68 -7.15 8.57
CA VAL A 242 14.35 -6.32 9.73
C VAL A 242 15.11 -6.77 10.99
N ASN A 243 15.08 -8.08 11.28
CA ASN A 243 15.55 -8.67 12.54
C ASN A 243 16.92 -9.36 12.41
N GLY A 244 17.45 -9.50 11.20
CA GLY A 244 18.67 -10.25 10.92
C GLY A 244 18.39 -11.72 10.59
N ASP A 245 19.37 -12.38 9.99
CA ASP A 245 19.31 -13.80 9.63
C ASP A 245 19.87 -14.72 10.74
N GLY A 246 20.37 -14.12 11.84
CA GLY A 246 21.04 -14.81 12.94
C GLY A 246 22.43 -15.36 12.60
N LYS A 247 22.98 -14.97 11.45
CA LYS A 247 24.29 -15.40 10.94
C LYS A 247 25.14 -14.19 10.56
N GLU A 248 25.04 -13.75 9.31
CA GLU A 248 25.91 -12.72 8.72
C GLU A 248 25.21 -11.38 8.64
N PHE A 249 23.91 -11.38 8.35
CA PHE A 249 23.15 -10.14 8.18
C PHE A 249 22.59 -9.65 9.52
N PRO A 250 23.02 -8.47 10.00
CA PRO A 250 22.68 -8.02 11.36
C PRO A 250 21.20 -7.66 11.53
N GLY A 251 20.50 -7.25 10.47
CA GLY A 251 19.14 -6.73 10.56
C GLY A 251 19.09 -5.22 10.77
N MET A 252 18.20 -4.55 10.05
CA MET A 252 18.08 -3.09 10.08
C MET A 252 17.70 -2.56 11.46
N ILE A 253 16.76 -3.22 12.15
CA ILE A 253 16.29 -2.75 13.46
C ILE A 253 17.31 -3.03 14.56
N VAL A 254 18.10 -4.10 14.43
CA VAL A 254 19.19 -4.40 15.37
C VAL A 254 20.24 -3.27 15.35
N ILE A 255 20.58 -2.75 14.18
CA ILE A 255 21.47 -1.59 14.06
C ILE A 255 20.86 -0.34 14.70
N MET A 256 19.55 -0.13 14.53
CA MET A 256 18.87 0.99 15.19
C MET A 256 18.91 0.86 16.72
N PHE A 257 18.73 -0.35 17.26
CA PHE A 257 18.88 -0.58 18.71
C PHE A 257 20.29 -0.22 19.20
N HIS A 258 21.33 -0.70 18.52
CA HIS A 258 22.72 -0.34 18.86
C HIS A 258 22.98 1.16 18.76
N TYR A 259 22.41 1.85 17.77
CA TYR A 259 22.51 3.29 17.68
C TYR A 259 21.86 3.98 18.90
N LEU A 260 20.67 3.55 19.32
CA LEU A 260 19.97 4.08 20.50
C LEU A 260 20.71 3.79 21.82
N GLU A 261 21.51 2.73 21.87
CA GLU A 261 22.44 2.43 22.97
C GLU A 261 23.66 3.37 22.97
N SER A 262 24.15 3.77 21.79
CA SER A 262 25.33 4.63 21.67
C SER A 262 25.08 6.11 21.99
N ILE A 263 23.83 6.57 21.86
CA ILE A 263 23.46 7.96 22.10
C ILE A 263 22.95 8.17 23.53
N ASN A 264 23.21 9.36 24.07
CA ASN A 264 22.70 9.74 25.39
C ASN A 264 21.26 10.28 25.29
N ILE A 265 20.29 9.38 25.41
CA ILE A 265 18.85 9.70 25.49
C ILE A 265 18.30 9.31 26.85
N ASP A 266 17.26 10.02 27.30
CA ASP A 266 16.59 9.72 28.56
C ASP A 266 15.86 8.36 28.50
N ILE A 267 15.62 7.79 29.69
CA ILE A 267 15.07 6.44 29.85
C ILE A 267 13.66 6.33 29.27
N GLU A 268 12.83 7.37 29.41
CA GLU A 268 11.46 7.38 28.94
C GLU A 268 11.42 7.38 27.41
N THR A 269 12.18 8.26 26.76
CA THR A 269 12.32 8.30 25.30
C THR A 269 12.86 6.98 24.77
N ARG A 270 13.90 6.41 25.41
CA ARG A 270 14.46 5.10 25.01
C ARG A 270 13.42 3.99 25.09
N TYR A 271 12.65 3.94 26.17
CA TYR A 271 11.59 2.96 26.35
C TYR A 271 10.51 3.10 25.27
N HIS A 272 10.06 4.32 24.96
CA HIS A 272 9.07 4.55 23.92
C HIS A 272 9.57 4.16 22.53
N LEU A 273 10.79 4.54 22.16
CA LEU A 273 11.40 4.14 20.89
C LEU A 273 11.57 2.63 20.81
N GLY A 274 12.01 1.98 21.89
CA GLY A 274 12.13 0.53 21.97
C GLY A 274 10.82 -0.19 21.68
N ASN A 275 9.70 0.27 22.26
CA ASN A 275 8.37 -0.30 21.99
C ASN A 275 7.96 -0.18 20.51
N TYR A 276 8.30 0.93 19.84
CA TYR A 276 8.01 1.08 18.40
C TYR A 276 8.86 0.13 17.54
N LEU A 277 10.15 0.00 17.86
CA LEU A 277 11.05 -0.90 17.15
C LEU A 277 10.63 -2.36 17.36
N GLU A 278 10.29 -2.74 18.60
CA GLU A 278 9.80 -4.09 18.91
C GLU A 278 8.50 -4.41 18.17
N PHE A 279 7.58 -3.46 18.05
CA PHE A 279 6.38 -3.63 17.22
C PHE A 279 6.73 -3.95 15.76
N ILE A 280 7.71 -3.25 15.18
CA ILE A 280 8.19 -3.51 13.82
C ILE A 280 8.81 -4.90 13.74
N CYS A 281 9.64 -5.30 14.71
CA CYS A 281 10.24 -6.65 14.79
C CYS A 281 9.17 -7.76 14.85
N MET A 282 8.16 -7.59 15.71
CA MET A 282 7.06 -8.54 15.86
C MET A 282 6.27 -8.68 14.57
N ARG A 283 6.02 -7.58 13.85
CA ARG A 283 5.32 -7.65 12.57
C ARG A 283 6.17 -8.30 11.50
N ALA A 284 7.44 -7.91 11.37
CA ALA A 284 8.36 -8.48 10.39
C ALA A 284 8.55 -10.00 10.55
N SER A 285 8.52 -10.48 11.80
CA SER A 285 8.62 -11.92 12.12
C SER A 285 7.30 -12.70 11.96
N GLY A 286 6.19 -12.04 11.64
CA GLY A 286 4.88 -12.67 11.55
C GLY A 286 4.24 -13.00 12.91
N LYS A 287 4.86 -12.62 14.04
CA LYS A 287 4.28 -12.79 15.39
C LYS A 287 2.98 -12.00 15.56
N ILE A 288 2.88 -10.84 14.90
CA ILE A 288 1.64 -10.08 14.76
C ILE A 288 1.32 -9.88 13.28
N GLN A 289 0.03 -9.82 12.97
CA GLN A 289 -0.50 -9.72 11.61
C GLN A 289 -0.30 -8.33 11.02
N THR A 290 -0.27 -8.26 9.70
CA THR A 290 -0.52 -7.00 8.99
C THR A 290 -1.99 -6.61 9.15
N THR A 291 -2.29 -5.32 8.91
CA THR A 291 -3.69 -4.87 8.88
C THR A 291 -4.47 -5.60 7.79
N ALA A 292 -3.86 -5.87 6.63
CA ALA A 292 -4.52 -6.59 5.55
C ALA A 292 -4.89 -8.02 5.94
N THR A 293 -3.95 -8.77 6.52
CA THR A 293 -4.20 -10.13 7.01
C THR A 293 -5.30 -10.14 8.07
N TRP A 294 -5.26 -9.20 9.02
CA TRP A 294 -6.26 -9.10 10.07
C TRP A 294 -7.66 -8.77 9.53
N VAL A 295 -7.77 -7.76 8.64
CA VAL A 295 -9.05 -7.39 8.01
C VAL A 295 -9.62 -8.56 7.20
N ARG A 296 -8.77 -9.28 6.46
CA ARG A 296 -9.17 -10.47 5.72
C ARG A 296 -9.70 -11.56 6.65
N ASN A 297 -9.01 -11.83 7.76
CA ASN A 297 -9.46 -12.79 8.76
C ASN A 297 -10.78 -12.37 9.41
N PHE A 298 -10.92 -11.09 9.75
CA PHE A 298 -12.16 -10.52 10.27
C PHE A 298 -13.33 -10.83 9.32
N VAL A 299 -13.21 -10.48 8.04
CA VAL A 299 -14.24 -10.76 7.02
C VAL A 299 -14.54 -12.25 6.94
N ARG A 300 -13.51 -13.10 6.84
CA ARG A 300 -13.68 -14.55 6.66
C ARG A 300 -14.29 -15.26 7.87
N SER A 301 -14.14 -14.68 9.06
CA SER A 301 -14.73 -15.16 10.30
C SER A 301 -16.13 -14.62 10.59
N HIS A 302 -16.59 -13.63 9.80
CA HIS A 302 -17.87 -12.97 10.01
C HIS A 302 -19.04 -13.93 9.75
N PRO A 303 -20.08 -14.00 10.62
CA PRO A 303 -21.20 -14.95 10.47
C PRO A 303 -21.93 -14.87 9.13
N ASN A 304 -22.02 -13.67 8.56
CA ASN A 304 -22.71 -13.42 7.29
C ASN A 304 -21.80 -13.53 6.05
N TYR A 305 -20.54 -13.96 6.22
CA TYR A 305 -19.64 -14.19 5.09
C TYR A 305 -19.90 -15.56 4.47
N ASN A 306 -20.22 -15.58 3.18
CA ASN A 306 -20.67 -16.79 2.50
C ASN A 306 -19.55 -17.61 1.85
N HIS A 307 -18.28 -17.30 2.14
CA HIS A 307 -17.12 -17.85 1.45
C HIS A 307 -17.13 -17.56 -0.06
N ASP A 308 -17.65 -16.40 -0.44
CA ASP A 308 -17.83 -15.94 -1.82
C ASP A 308 -16.95 -14.73 -2.16
N SER A 309 -16.03 -14.36 -1.28
CA SER A 309 -15.20 -13.15 -1.40
C SER A 309 -15.98 -11.83 -1.42
N ILE A 310 -17.28 -11.84 -1.15
CA ILE A 310 -18.11 -10.63 -1.10
C ILE A 310 -18.10 -10.07 0.33
N VAL A 311 -17.77 -8.79 0.44
CA VAL A 311 -17.85 -8.01 1.67
C VAL A 311 -19.15 -7.22 1.65
N SER A 312 -20.23 -7.77 2.22
CA SER A 312 -21.55 -7.13 2.26
C SER A 312 -21.56 -5.82 3.05
N GLN A 313 -22.65 -5.04 2.95
CA GLN A 313 -22.79 -3.78 3.70
C GLN A 313 -22.70 -3.99 5.20
N GLU A 314 -23.28 -5.09 5.71
CA GLU A 314 -23.26 -5.45 7.13
C GLU A 314 -21.84 -5.81 7.61
N ILE A 315 -21.13 -6.66 6.86
CA ILE A 315 -19.73 -7.01 7.15
C ILE A 315 -18.87 -5.75 7.18
N ASN A 316 -19.05 -4.85 6.20
CA ASN A 316 -18.31 -3.60 6.16
C ASN A 316 -18.66 -2.68 7.34
N TYR A 317 -19.93 -2.57 7.72
CA TYR A 317 -20.34 -1.77 8.87
C TYR A 317 -19.66 -2.25 10.16
N ASP A 318 -19.68 -3.56 10.41
CA ASP A 318 -19.07 -4.16 11.60
C ASP A 318 -17.55 -4.04 11.57
N LEU A 319 -16.93 -4.19 10.39
CA LEU A 319 -15.50 -3.96 10.19
C LEU A 319 -15.12 -2.51 10.54
N ILE A 320 -15.82 -1.52 9.98
CA ILE A 320 -15.53 -0.11 10.20
C ILE A 320 -15.73 0.27 11.66
N LYS A 321 -16.79 -0.24 12.32
CA LYS A 321 -16.98 -0.08 13.76
C LYS A 321 -15.87 -0.71 14.59
N MET A 322 -15.43 -1.92 14.24
CA MET A 322 -14.34 -2.58 14.95
C MET A 322 -13.04 -1.78 14.81
N LEU A 323 -12.71 -1.31 13.60
CA LEU A 323 -11.55 -0.46 13.36
C LEU A 323 -11.61 0.86 14.15
N ASP A 324 -12.78 1.48 14.27
CA ASP A 324 -12.98 2.69 15.09
C ASP A 324 -12.71 2.39 16.59
N LYS A 325 -13.25 1.28 17.11
CA LYS A 325 -13.02 0.85 18.50
C LYS A 325 -11.54 0.53 18.77
N ILE A 326 -10.88 -0.17 17.85
CA ILE A 326 -9.45 -0.45 17.91
C ILE A 326 -8.69 0.88 17.93
N GLN A 327 -8.99 1.77 16.98
CA GLN A 327 -8.33 3.06 16.88
C GLN A 327 -8.46 3.86 18.17
N LYS A 328 -9.61 3.81 18.85
CA LYS A 328 -9.90 4.49 20.14
C LYS A 328 -9.29 3.78 21.36
N GLY A 329 -8.72 2.59 21.19
CA GLY A 329 -8.18 1.78 22.29
C GLY A 329 -9.25 1.10 23.15
N GLU A 330 -10.50 1.06 22.68
CA GLU A 330 -11.63 0.42 23.39
C GLU A 330 -11.56 -1.11 23.29
N VAL A 331 -10.97 -1.62 22.22
CA VAL A 331 -10.78 -3.06 21.98
C VAL A 331 -9.29 -3.32 21.78
N LYS A 332 -8.77 -4.31 22.52
CA LYS A 332 -7.41 -4.83 22.34
C LYS A 332 -7.43 -5.97 21.33
N VAL A 333 -6.47 -5.95 20.43
CA VAL A 333 -6.33 -6.93 19.35
C VAL A 333 -4.86 -7.37 19.33
N PRO A 334 -4.46 -8.29 20.23
CA PRO A 334 -3.06 -8.70 20.38
C PRO A 334 -2.47 -9.29 19.10
N GLU A 335 -3.27 -9.95 18.28
CA GLU A 335 -2.86 -10.48 16.99
C GLU A 335 -2.49 -9.39 15.98
N LEU A 336 -2.96 -8.15 16.16
CA LEU A 336 -2.65 -7.01 15.29
C LEU A 336 -1.64 -6.06 15.93
N LEU A 337 -1.74 -5.83 17.24
CA LEU A 337 -1.01 -4.80 17.97
C LEU A 337 0.03 -5.33 18.97
N GLY A 338 0.03 -6.63 19.25
CA GLY A 338 0.78 -7.20 20.36
C GLY A 338 0.37 -6.56 21.69
N GLU A 339 1.35 -6.27 22.53
CA GLU A 339 1.17 -5.58 23.81
C GLU A 339 1.12 -4.04 23.67
N PHE A 340 1.20 -3.51 22.43
CA PHE A 340 1.22 -2.07 22.21
C PHE A 340 -0.11 -1.44 22.64
N LYS A 341 -0.04 -0.50 23.59
CA LYS A 341 -1.22 0.23 24.09
C LYS A 341 -1.40 1.52 23.32
N ILE A 342 -2.59 1.70 22.73
CA ILE A 342 -2.97 2.96 22.09
C ILE A 342 -3.22 4.00 23.17
N GLN A 343 -2.36 5.04 23.22
CA GLN A 343 -2.49 6.15 24.15
C GLN A 343 -3.16 7.35 23.44
N PHE A 344 -4.35 7.73 23.91
CA PHE A 344 -4.94 9.03 23.61
C PHE A 344 -4.58 10.01 24.71
N ASN A 345 -3.41 10.64 24.58
CA ASN A 345 -3.11 11.86 25.35
C ASN A 345 -3.85 13.04 24.74
#